data_AF-A0A3S5BLP1-F1
#
_entry.id   AF-A0A3S5BLP1-F1
#
_cell.length_a   1.000
_cell.length_b   1.000
_cell.length_c   1.000
_cell.angle_alpha   90.00
_cell.angle_beta   90.00
_cell.angle_gamma   90.00
#
_symmetry.space_group_name_H-M   'P 1'
#
loop_
_entity.id
_entity.type
_entity.pdbx_description
1 polymer ?
#
loop_
_entity_poly.entity_id
_entity_poly.type
_entity_poly.pdbx_seq_one_letter_code
_entity_poly.pdbx_strand_id
1 'polypeptide(L)'
;MDGIFGPCSYLDIIFSLALHQGRGTNTHAHTHSVNEGHHVFLNLETRRFYCLPDNYEIMDGSLEDITYLLNPTFSKKQICELDSCCKMVRAINGLTYYPGLVGLNNIKANDYCNVVLQLLSHISPLRDFFLCEANYSGLLELRPGGDPMRLLMQRFGELMRKLWNPRHFKTHV
;
A
#
# COMPACT_ATOMS: atom_id res chain seq x y z
N MET A 1 -7.98 22.75 -18.66
CA MET A 1 -7.90 21.28 -18.45
C MET A 1 -7.66 21.17 -16.96
N ASP A 2 -8.75 21.29 -16.23
CA ASP A 2 -8.71 21.74 -14.84
C ASP A 2 -8.87 20.51 -13.97
N GLY A 3 -7.90 20.28 -13.09
CA GLY A 3 -7.89 19.14 -12.17
C GLY A 3 -9.16 19.14 -11.34
N ILE A 4 -9.96 18.07 -11.47
CA ILE A 4 -11.26 17.90 -10.83
C ILE A 4 -11.12 17.76 -9.30
N PHE A 5 -9.90 17.53 -8.80
CA PHE A 5 -9.61 17.36 -7.39
C PHE A 5 -8.92 18.61 -6.83
N GLY A 6 -9.66 19.36 -5.99
CA GLY A 6 -9.06 20.37 -5.13
C GLY A 6 -8.15 19.74 -4.06
N PRO A 7 -7.24 20.51 -3.45
CA PRO A 7 -6.32 20.00 -2.44
C PRO A 7 -7.03 19.38 -1.20
N CYS A 8 -8.27 19.77 -0.89
CA CYS A 8 -9.06 19.14 0.18
C CYS A 8 -9.48 17.69 -0.15
N SER A 9 -9.99 17.42 -1.35
CA SER A 9 -10.54 16.10 -1.69
C SER A 9 -9.47 15.01 -1.79
N TYR A 10 -8.23 15.37 -2.08
CA TYR A 10 -7.08 14.45 -2.08
C TYR A 10 -6.62 14.10 -0.65
N LEU A 11 -6.65 15.08 0.27
CA LEU A 11 -6.35 14.87 1.69
C LEU A 11 -7.42 14.03 2.39
N ASP A 12 -8.70 14.21 2.04
CA ASP A 12 -9.81 13.45 2.63
C ASP A 12 -9.73 11.94 2.31
N ILE A 13 -9.33 11.57 1.08
CA ILE A 13 -9.09 10.17 0.69
C ILE A 13 -7.94 9.55 1.50
N ILE A 14 -6.91 10.35 1.82
CA ILE A 14 -5.69 9.88 2.50
C ILE A 14 -5.87 9.82 4.02
N PHE A 15 -6.59 10.76 4.62
CA PHE A 15 -6.72 10.87 6.07
C PHE A 15 -7.98 10.22 6.64
N SER A 16 -9.03 10.03 5.84
CA SER A 16 -10.30 9.50 6.34
C SER A 16 -10.57 8.04 5.94
N LEU A 17 -9.52 7.20 5.90
CA LEU A 17 -9.58 5.75 5.65
C LEU A 17 -10.32 4.99 6.77
N ALA A 18 -11.61 5.28 6.93
CA ALA A 18 -12.56 4.41 7.59
C ALA A 18 -12.93 3.31 6.60
N LEU A 19 -12.59 2.07 6.97
CA LEU A 19 -12.86 0.90 6.15
C LEU A 19 -14.34 0.54 6.27
N HIS A 20 -15.09 0.74 5.19
CA HIS A 20 -16.51 0.43 5.13
C HIS A 20 -16.76 -0.77 4.23
N GLN A 21 -17.63 -1.68 4.66
CA GLN A 21 -18.00 -2.84 3.85
C GLN A 21 -19.09 -2.50 2.85
N GLY A 22 -18.90 -3.00 1.62
CA GLY A 22 -19.88 -2.93 0.53
C GLY A 22 -19.92 -1.59 -0.20
N ARG A 23 -20.64 -1.55 -1.33
CA ARG A 23 -20.89 -0.32 -2.13
C ARG A 23 -22.36 -0.09 -2.49
N GLY A 24 -23.23 -1.07 -2.23
CA GLY A 24 -24.66 -0.99 -2.54
C GLY A 24 -25.40 0.00 -1.63
N THR A 25 -26.62 0.34 -2.00
CA THR A 25 -27.45 1.33 -1.27
C THR A 25 -27.66 1.01 0.21
N ASN A 26 -27.68 -0.27 0.58
CA ASN A 26 -27.85 -0.73 1.98
C ASN A 26 -26.52 -1.04 2.68
N THR A 27 -25.43 -0.41 2.28
CA THR A 27 -24.09 -0.68 2.83
C THR A 27 -23.58 0.45 3.71
N HIS A 28 -22.62 0.13 4.57
CA HIS A 28 -21.99 1.13 5.44
C HIS A 28 -21.29 2.23 4.63
N ALA A 29 -20.67 1.89 3.50
CA ALA A 29 -19.98 2.88 2.66
C ALA A 29 -20.97 3.87 2.03
N HIS A 30 -22.12 3.38 1.57
CA HIS A 30 -23.17 4.24 1.01
C HIS A 30 -23.74 5.18 2.09
N THR A 31 -24.06 4.63 3.26
CA THR A 31 -24.57 5.43 4.39
C THR A 31 -23.55 6.48 4.84
N HIS A 32 -22.27 6.10 4.95
CA HIS A 32 -21.17 7.02 5.25
C HIS A 32 -21.04 8.13 4.22
N SER A 33 -21.15 7.81 2.93
CA SER A 33 -21.06 8.80 1.86
C SER A 33 -22.14 9.88 1.93
N VAL A 34 -23.35 9.49 2.33
CA VAL A 34 -24.49 10.41 2.44
C VAL A 34 -24.41 11.22 3.74
N ASN A 35 -24.08 10.56 4.86
CA ASN A 35 -24.12 11.19 6.18
C ASN A 35 -22.90 12.09 6.45
N GLU A 36 -21.71 11.65 6.05
CA GLU A 36 -20.44 12.34 6.34
C GLU A 36 -19.91 13.14 5.14
N GLY A 37 -20.57 13.05 3.98
CA GLY A 37 -20.17 13.79 2.76
C GLY A 37 -18.86 13.32 2.14
N HIS A 38 -18.37 12.12 2.50
CA HIS A 38 -17.17 11.53 1.88
C HIS A 38 -17.57 10.70 0.68
N HIS A 39 -17.30 11.21 -0.53
CA HIS A 39 -17.84 10.62 -1.75
C HIS A 39 -16.89 9.68 -2.51
N VAL A 40 -15.59 9.71 -2.24
CA VAL A 40 -14.60 8.93 -3.00
C VAL A 40 -14.12 7.73 -2.19
N PHE A 41 -14.30 6.53 -2.74
CA PHE A 41 -13.93 5.26 -2.09
C PHE A 41 -13.00 4.43 -2.96
N LEU A 42 -12.05 3.75 -2.34
CA LEU A 42 -11.17 2.77 -2.98
C LEU A 42 -11.61 1.34 -2.64
N ASN A 43 -11.85 0.53 -3.66
CA ASN A 43 -12.01 -0.91 -3.46
C ASN A 43 -10.64 -1.56 -3.24
N LEU A 44 -10.41 -2.17 -2.08
CA LEU A 44 -9.11 -2.74 -1.71
C LEU A 44 -8.74 -4.03 -2.48
N GLU A 45 -9.73 -4.72 -3.03
CA GLU A 45 -9.52 -5.95 -3.80
C GLU A 45 -9.23 -5.61 -5.27
N THR A 46 -10.10 -4.83 -5.90
CA THR A 46 -9.98 -4.49 -7.33
C THR A 46 -9.08 -3.30 -7.59
N ARG A 47 -8.75 -2.51 -6.55
CA ARG A 47 -7.95 -1.27 -6.62
C ARG A 47 -8.58 -0.18 -7.49
N ARG A 48 -9.90 -0.19 -7.61
CA ARG A 48 -10.69 0.77 -8.38
C ARG A 48 -11.35 1.79 -7.48
N PHE A 49 -11.44 3.02 -7.96
CA PHE A 49 -12.12 4.10 -7.26
C PHE A 49 -13.58 4.18 -7.67
N TYR A 50 -14.43 4.49 -6.71
CA TYR A 50 -15.86 4.67 -6.91
C TYR A 50 -16.32 5.96 -6.23
N CYS A 51 -17.20 6.69 -6.90
CA CYS A 51 -17.94 7.78 -6.30
C CYS A 51 -19.24 7.24 -5.70
N LEU A 52 -19.50 7.47 -4.42
CA LEU A 52 -20.77 7.15 -3.74
C LEU A 52 -21.44 8.45 -3.28
N PRO A 53 -22.79 8.55 -3.31
CA PRO A 53 -23.75 7.47 -3.50
C PRO A 53 -24.01 7.07 -4.97
N ASP A 54 -23.54 7.84 -5.95
CA ASP A 54 -23.88 7.68 -7.38
C ASP A 54 -23.36 6.38 -8.02
N ASN A 55 -22.41 5.71 -7.37
CA ASN A 55 -21.88 4.38 -7.69
C ASN A 55 -21.29 4.23 -9.10
N TYR A 56 -20.59 5.27 -9.58
CA TYR A 56 -19.80 5.20 -10.80
C TYR A 56 -18.30 5.02 -10.52
N GLU A 57 -17.58 4.39 -11.47
CA GLU A 57 -16.13 4.19 -11.39
C GLU A 57 -15.39 5.48 -11.78
N ILE A 58 -14.41 5.88 -10.97
CA ILE A 58 -13.55 7.03 -11.24
C ILE A 58 -12.30 6.53 -11.95
N MET A 59 -12.07 7.00 -13.18
CA MET A 59 -10.87 6.71 -13.96
C MET A 59 -10.02 7.98 -14.06
N ASP A 60 -9.11 8.18 -13.11
CA ASP A 60 -8.22 9.35 -13.06
C ASP A 60 -6.79 8.94 -12.66
N GLY A 61 -5.81 9.38 -13.45
CA GLY A 61 -4.39 9.11 -13.22
C GLY A 61 -3.82 9.78 -11.96
N SER A 62 -4.47 10.83 -11.45
CA SER A 62 -4.06 11.52 -10.22
C SER A 62 -4.21 10.65 -8.97
N LEU A 63 -4.95 9.54 -9.03
CA LEU A 63 -5.17 8.61 -7.92
C LEU A 63 -4.27 7.36 -8.01
N GLU A 64 -3.40 7.27 -9.02
CA GLU A 64 -2.51 6.12 -9.24
C GLU A 64 -1.49 5.95 -8.11
N ASP A 65 -1.07 7.03 -7.47
CA ASP A 65 -0.15 6.98 -6.34
C ASP A 65 -0.77 6.32 -5.09
N ILE A 66 -2.07 6.50 -4.86
CA ILE A 66 -2.81 5.83 -3.79
C ILE A 66 -2.88 4.31 -4.06
N THR A 67 -3.17 3.90 -5.30
CA THR A 67 -3.19 2.47 -5.66
C THR A 67 -1.81 1.84 -5.59
N TYR A 68 -0.77 2.59 -5.99
CA TYR A 68 0.62 2.18 -5.84
C TYR A 68 1.02 2.05 -4.37
N LEU A 69 0.58 2.96 -3.50
CA LEU A 69 0.84 2.86 -2.06
C LEU A 69 0.19 1.61 -1.43
N LEU A 70 -1.01 1.23 -1.90
CA LEU A 70 -1.72 0.06 -1.40
C LEU A 70 -0.95 -1.24 -1.70
N ASN A 71 -0.45 -1.38 -2.93
CA ASN A 71 0.36 -2.52 -3.34
C ASN A 71 1.52 -2.07 -4.25
N PRO A 72 2.67 -1.68 -3.65
CA PRO A 72 3.81 -1.20 -4.42
C PRO A 72 4.33 -2.31 -5.33
N THR A 73 4.69 -1.96 -6.56
CA THR A 73 5.29 -2.89 -7.53
C THR A 73 6.67 -2.41 -7.94
N PHE A 74 7.54 -3.37 -8.25
CA PHE A 74 8.93 -3.12 -8.61
C PHE A 74 9.25 -3.82 -9.93
N SER A 75 9.79 -3.08 -10.88
CA SER A 75 10.38 -3.63 -12.09
C SER A 75 11.77 -4.22 -11.78
N LYS A 76 12.22 -5.18 -12.59
CA LYS A 76 13.56 -5.77 -12.46
C LYS A 76 14.66 -4.71 -12.47
N LYS A 77 14.52 -3.69 -13.32
CA LYS A 77 15.46 -2.56 -13.38
C LYS A 77 15.51 -1.79 -12.06
N GLN A 78 14.36 -1.47 -11.48
CA GLN A 78 14.29 -0.79 -10.18
C GLN A 78 14.94 -1.63 -9.08
N ILE A 79 14.69 -2.95 -9.06
CA ILE A 79 15.30 -3.85 -8.07
C ILE A 79 16.83 -3.83 -8.18
N CYS A 80 17.40 -3.94 -9.38
CA CYS A 80 18.85 -3.86 -9.57
C CYS A 80 19.45 -2.52 -9.14
N GLU A 81 18.69 -1.43 -9.26
CA GLU A 81 19.11 -0.09 -8.86
C GLU A 81 19.06 0.13 -7.34
N LEU A 82 18.34 -0.71 -6.57
CA LEU A 82 18.18 -0.53 -5.12
C LEU A 82 19.51 -0.56 -4.35
N ASP A 83 20.43 -1.45 -4.73
CA ASP A 83 21.73 -1.56 -4.06
C ASP A 83 22.71 -0.45 -4.48
N SER A 84 22.48 0.16 -5.64
CA SER A 84 23.34 1.22 -6.19
C SER A 84 22.84 2.62 -5.85
N CYS A 85 21.56 2.77 -5.51
CA CYS A 85 20.91 4.05 -5.31
C CYS A 85 20.78 4.38 -3.82
N CYS A 86 21.78 5.04 -3.25
CA CYS A 86 21.70 5.62 -1.91
C CYS A 86 21.16 7.07 -1.97
N LYS A 87 19.88 7.22 -2.32
CA LYS A 87 19.22 8.54 -2.37
C LYS A 87 18.05 8.60 -1.40
N MET A 88 17.98 9.70 -0.67
CA MET A 88 16.76 10.02 0.08
C MET A 88 15.64 10.36 -0.90
N VAL A 89 14.47 9.81 -0.61
CA VAL A 89 13.22 10.14 -1.29
C VAL A 89 12.37 11.01 -0.35
N ARG A 90 11.46 11.79 -0.93
CA ARG A 90 10.58 12.67 -0.17
C ARG A 90 9.19 12.07 -0.10
N ALA A 91 8.67 11.91 1.11
CA ALA A 91 7.28 11.54 1.34
C ALA A 91 6.35 12.74 1.12
N ILE A 92 5.05 12.48 0.94
CA ILE A 92 4.04 13.54 0.73
C ILE A 92 4.01 14.55 1.89
N ASN A 93 4.27 14.11 3.12
CA ASN A 93 4.37 14.99 4.30
C ASN A 93 5.61 15.92 4.30
N GLY A 94 6.43 15.89 3.25
CA GLY A 94 7.62 16.72 3.09
C GLY A 94 8.89 16.16 3.75
N LEU A 95 8.77 15.12 4.58
CA LEU A 95 9.91 14.48 5.22
C LEU A 95 10.68 13.60 4.22
N THR A 96 11.99 13.57 4.37
CA THR A 96 12.87 12.73 3.57
C THR A 96 13.21 11.43 4.31
N TYR A 97 13.28 10.33 3.58
CA TYR A 97 13.64 9.01 4.12
C TYR A 97 14.46 8.21 3.10
N TYR A 98 15.15 7.17 3.57
CA TYR A 98 15.79 6.19 2.68
C TYR A 98 14.85 4.99 2.53
N PRO A 99 14.53 4.55 1.30
CA PRO A 99 13.78 3.32 1.10
C PRO A 99 14.47 2.14 1.80
N GLY A 100 13.71 1.28 2.46
CA GLY A 100 14.22 0.22 3.32
C GLY A 100 14.51 0.66 4.76
N LEU A 101 14.93 1.90 5.00
CA LEU A 101 15.16 2.47 6.34
C LEU A 101 13.94 3.26 6.82
N VAL A 102 12.81 2.57 6.89
CA VAL A 102 11.51 3.13 7.30
C VAL A 102 11.08 2.50 8.61
N GLY A 103 10.62 3.31 9.56
CA GLY A 103 10.21 2.81 10.89
C GLY A 103 9.00 1.89 10.78
N LEU A 104 9.02 0.77 11.53
CA LEU A 104 7.87 -0.11 11.69
C LEU A 104 7.11 0.27 12.96
N ASN A 105 5.78 0.33 12.86
CA ASN A 105 4.93 0.61 14.01
C ASN A 105 5.10 -0.45 15.12
N ASN A 106 5.27 0.01 16.36
CA ASN A 106 5.29 -0.87 17.54
C ASN A 106 3.86 -1.11 18.03
N ILE A 107 3.33 -2.31 17.81
CA ILE A 107 2.02 -2.71 18.30
C ILE A 107 2.23 -3.41 19.64
N LYS A 108 2.34 -2.61 20.70
CA LYS A 108 2.64 -3.02 22.08
C LYS A 108 4.10 -3.41 22.31
N ALA A 109 4.41 -4.70 22.19
CA ALA A 109 5.72 -5.29 22.52
C ALA A 109 6.17 -6.21 21.37
N ASN A 110 6.18 -5.69 20.14
CA ASN A 110 6.60 -6.42 18.94
C ASN A 110 7.92 -5.88 18.34
N ASP A 111 8.65 -5.11 19.12
CA ASP A 111 9.94 -4.52 18.77
C ASP A 111 10.97 -5.58 18.34
N TYR A 112 11.04 -6.72 19.02
CA TYR A 112 11.90 -7.84 18.64
C TYR A 112 11.58 -8.35 17.22
N CYS A 113 10.29 -8.46 16.86
CA CYS A 113 9.88 -8.84 15.52
C CYS A 113 10.28 -7.76 14.51
N ASN A 114 10.08 -6.48 14.84
CA ASN A 114 10.45 -5.38 13.97
C ASN A 114 11.96 -5.39 13.67
N VAL A 115 12.81 -5.68 14.66
CA VAL A 115 14.26 -5.85 14.45
C VAL A 115 14.55 -6.98 13.46
N VAL A 116 13.94 -8.15 13.63
CA VAL A 116 14.12 -9.28 12.70
C VAL A 116 13.66 -8.94 11.29
N LEU A 117 12.49 -8.31 11.15
CA LEU A 117 11.94 -7.91 9.85
C LEU A 117 12.85 -6.90 9.14
N GLN A 118 13.40 -5.93 9.87
CA GLN A 118 14.38 -4.99 9.32
C GLN A 118 15.67 -5.71 8.89
N LEU A 119 16.21 -6.61 9.71
CA LEU A 119 17.41 -7.37 9.33
C LEU A 119 17.18 -8.18 8.05
N LEU A 120 16.04 -8.87 7.94
CA LEU A 120 15.71 -9.65 6.76
C LEU A 120 15.45 -8.77 5.53
N SER A 121 14.91 -7.56 5.69
CA SER A 121 14.62 -6.64 4.57
C SER A 121 15.89 -6.13 3.88
N HIS A 122 17.02 -6.12 4.60
CA HIS A 122 18.31 -5.66 4.11
C HIS A 122 19.20 -6.76 3.53
N ILE A 123 18.72 -8.01 3.49
CA ILE A 123 19.41 -9.11 2.79
C ILE A 123 19.00 -9.06 1.31
N SER A 124 19.85 -8.49 0.43
CA SER A 124 19.49 -8.20 -0.97
C SER A 124 18.86 -9.39 -1.73
N PRO A 125 19.41 -10.63 -1.70
CA PRO A 125 18.78 -11.76 -2.40
C PRO A 125 17.38 -12.10 -1.88
N LEU A 126 17.16 -11.98 -0.58
CA LEU A 126 15.87 -12.26 0.06
C LEU A 126 14.87 -11.14 -0.26
N ARG A 127 15.31 -9.89 -0.12
CA ARG A 127 14.54 -8.70 -0.49
C ARG A 127 14.06 -8.82 -1.93
N ASP A 128 14.98 -9.00 -2.87
CA ASP A 128 14.71 -9.02 -4.31
C ASP A 128 13.74 -10.15 -4.69
N PHE A 129 13.86 -11.29 -4.02
CA PHE A 129 12.91 -12.39 -4.17
C PHE A 129 11.48 -11.97 -3.81
N PHE A 130 11.30 -11.29 -2.67
CA PHE A 130 9.99 -10.87 -2.16
C PHE A 130 9.43 -9.58 -2.77
N LEU A 131 10.27 -8.72 -3.35
CA LEU A 131 9.83 -7.54 -4.09
C LEU A 131 9.10 -7.88 -5.40
N CYS A 132 9.39 -9.05 -5.98
CA CYS A 132 8.73 -9.54 -7.19
C CYS A 132 7.80 -10.72 -6.85
N GLU A 133 6.50 -10.44 -6.79
CA GLU A 133 5.46 -11.41 -6.42
C GLU A 133 5.46 -12.67 -7.30
N ALA A 134 5.79 -12.52 -8.59
CA ALA A 134 5.89 -13.63 -9.53
C ALA A 134 6.94 -14.69 -9.13
N ASN A 135 7.91 -14.34 -8.28
CA ASN A 135 8.94 -15.28 -7.83
C ASN A 135 8.39 -16.35 -6.88
N TYR A 136 7.29 -16.05 -6.17
CA TYR A 136 6.74 -16.94 -5.14
C TYR A 136 5.23 -17.19 -5.29
N SER A 137 4.57 -16.59 -6.29
CA SER A 137 3.13 -16.82 -6.56
C SER A 137 2.81 -18.30 -6.80
N GLY A 138 3.62 -19.01 -7.60
CA GLY A 138 3.45 -20.44 -7.82
C GLY A 138 3.59 -21.27 -6.54
N LEU A 139 4.42 -20.84 -5.59
CA LEU A 139 4.54 -21.48 -4.28
C LEU A 139 3.31 -21.25 -3.38
N LEU A 140 2.60 -20.13 -3.57
CA LEU A 140 1.33 -19.87 -2.88
C LEU A 140 0.20 -20.75 -3.41
N GLU A 141 0.17 -20.99 -4.73
CA GLU A 141 -0.85 -21.81 -5.39
C GLU A 141 -0.78 -23.28 -4.98
N LEU A 142 0.44 -23.79 -4.75
CA LEU A 142 0.67 -25.15 -4.25
C LEU A 142 0.20 -25.36 -2.80
N ARG A 143 -0.07 -24.29 -2.05
CA ARG A 143 -0.46 -24.36 -0.64
C ARG A 143 -1.98 -24.19 -0.46
N PRO A 144 -2.61 -25.00 0.40
CA PRO A 144 -4.03 -24.84 0.74
C PRO A 144 -4.33 -23.42 1.25
N GLY A 145 -5.56 -22.93 0.99
CA GLY A 145 -5.96 -21.57 1.39
C GLY A 145 -5.93 -21.29 2.90
N GLY A 146 -5.96 -22.34 3.73
CA GLY A 146 -5.84 -22.25 5.19
C GLY A 146 -4.43 -22.41 5.75
N ASP A 147 -3.40 -22.58 4.90
CA ASP A 147 -2.03 -22.78 5.38
C ASP A 147 -1.46 -21.46 5.95
N PRO A 148 -1.10 -21.40 7.25
CA PRO A 148 -0.51 -20.20 7.85
C PRO A 148 0.80 -19.78 7.16
N MET A 149 1.54 -20.72 6.55
CA MET A 149 2.76 -20.41 5.82
C MET A 149 2.49 -19.67 4.51
N ARG A 150 1.35 -19.96 3.86
CA ARG A 150 0.91 -19.21 2.67
C ARG A 150 0.68 -17.74 3.04
N LEU A 151 -0.05 -17.51 4.13
CA LEU A 151 -0.33 -16.16 4.61
C LEU A 151 0.95 -15.44 5.03
N LEU A 152 1.85 -16.11 5.75
CA LEU A 152 3.13 -15.54 6.15
C LEU A 152 3.95 -15.09 4.94
N MET A 153 4.11 -15.96 3.93
CA MET A 153 4.88 -15.65 2.72
C MET A 153 4.27 -14.47 1.95
N GLN A 154 2.94 -14.45 1.82
CA GLN A 154 2.22 -13.35 1.18
C GLN A 154 2.43 -12.02 1.94
N ARG A 155 2.17 -12.00 3.25
CA ARG A 155 2.27 -10.79 4.09
C ARG A 155 3.70 -10.29 4.21
N PHE A 156 4.67 -11.19 4.26
CA PHE A 156 6.08 -10.83 4.27
C PHE A 156 6.47 -10.13 2.96
N GLY A 157 6.04 -10.65 1.80
CA GLY A 157 6.25 -9.98 0.52
C GLY A 157 5.59 -8.60 0.43
N GLU A 158 4.34 -8.48 0.89
CA GLU A 158 3.64 -7.19 0.97
C GLU A 158 4.39 -6.19 1.86
N LEU A 159 4.89 -6.65 3.02
CA LEU A 159 5.68 -5.82 3.93
C LEU A 159 6.99 -5.37 3.30
N MET A 160 7.71 -6.26 2.61
CA MET A 160 8.97 -5.92 1.93
C MET A 160 8.75 -4.86 0.86
N ARG A 161 7.69 -4.99 0.06
CA ARG A 161 7.33 -4.00 -0.96
C ARG A 161 6.94 -2.66 -0.34
N LYS A 162 6.29 -2.66 0.83
CA LYS A 162 6.01 -1.44 1.58
C LYS A 162 7.30 -0.80 2.11
N LEU A 163 8.16 -1.54 2.82
CA LEU A 163 9.42 -1.00 3.39
C LEU A 163 10.32 -0.35 2.33
N TRP A 164 10.42 -0.95 1.15
CA TRP A 164 11.26 -0.47 0.06
C TRP A 164 10.54 0.47 -0.91
N ASN A 165 9.32 0.91 -0.60
CA ASN A 165 8.56 1.81 -1.47
C ASN A 165 9.20 3.22 -1.49
N PRO A 166 9.62 3.75 -2.66
CA PRO A 166 10.17 5.10 -2.76
C PRO A 166 9.13 6.22 -2.77
N ARG A 167 7.82 5.89 -2.77
CA ARG A 167 6.69 6.81 -2.90
C ARG A 167 5.73 6.70 -1.70
N HIS A 168 6.23 6.86 -0.49
CA HIS A 168 5.39 6.83 0.70
C HIS A 168 4.67 8.16 0.96
N PHE A 169 3.51 8.07 1.60
CA PHE A 169 2.81 9.24 2.13
C PHE A 169 3.33 9.63 3.53
N LYS A 170 3.81 8.65 4.31
CA LYS A 170 4.38 8.80 5.65
C LYS A 170 5.71 8.06 5.77
N THR A 171 6.59 8.52 6.66
CA THR A 171 7.94 7.95 6.86
C THR A 171 7.98 6.75 7.82
N HIS A 172 6.85 6.07 8.00
CA HIS A 172 6.73 4.84 8.78
C HIS A 172 5.67 3.92 8.16
N VAL A 173 5.79 2.61 8.40
CA VAL A 173 4.89 1.55 7.93
C VAL A 173 4.19 0.87 9.11
#